data_AF-A0A0B3VYR2-F1
#
_entry.id   AF-A0A0B3VYR2-F1
#
_cell.length_a   1.000
_cell.length_b   1.000
_cell.length_c   1.000
_cell.angle_alpha   90.00
_cell.angle_beta   90.00
_cell.angle_gamma   90.00
#
_symmetry.space_group_name_H-M   'P 1'
#
loop_
_entity.id
_entity.type
_entity.pdbx_description
1 polymer ?
#
loop_
_entity_poly.entity_id
_entity_poly.type
_entity_poly.pdbx_seq_one_letter_code
_entity_poly.pdbx_strand_id
1 'polypeptide(L)'
;MSFFSGELRTFDLCKMNEEIGKSFEVKSCYNGVSRNLDGEEKSKQVEDLLKYNGQIYYFFGIRKEQYLCCVNGQKYLINDEMNESSQGINMSDAYINPYEDINLGFLISYDNGNIDIQPAIEGEAVRCRRCEAIEDCGDLNNEMKSFISKYIL
;
A
#
# COMPACT_ATOMS: atom_id res chain seq x y z
N MET A 1 7.43 -10.94 -2.22
CA MET A 1 8.15 -11.27 -0.95
C MET A 1 7.72 -10.26 0.12
N SER A 2 7.54 -10.66 1.39
CA SER A 2 7.12 -9.74 2.46
C SER A 2 8.20 -8.69 2.79
N PHE A 3 7.78 -7.46 3.08
CA PHE A 3 8.67 -6.38 3.54
C PHE A 3 8.94 -6.46 5.03
N PHE A 4 7.99 -6.97 5.81
CA PHE A 4 8.14 -7.17 7.24
C PHE A 4 7.18 -8.25 7.72
N SER A 5 7.67 -9.14 8.58
CA SER A 5 6.86 -10.12 9.31
C SER A 5 7.37 -10.20 10.74
N GLY A 6 6.49 -10.06 11.72
CA GLY A 6 6.87 -10.03 13.13
C GLY A 6 5.71 -9.71 14.06
N GLU A 7 5.99 -9.67 15.36
CA GLU A 7 4.99 -9.31 16.36
C GLU A 7 4.57 -7.84 16.19
N LEU A 8 3.27 -7.53 16.31
CA LEU A 8 2.74 -6.16 16.18
C LEU A 8 3.50 -5.16 17.07
N ARG A 9 3.87 -5.57 18.29
CA ARG A 9 4.61 -4.73 19.25
C ARG A 9 6.03 -4.35 18.81
N THR A 10 6.54 -4.95 17.75
CA THR A 10 7.87 -4.64 17.18
C THR A 10 7.79 -3.68 15.99
N PHE A 11 6.60 -3.15 15.72
CA PHE A 11 6.33 -2.22 14.63
C PHE A 11 5.49 -1.04 15.12
N ASP A 12 5.97 0.18 14.88
CA ASP A 12 5.32 1.44 15.27
C ASP A 12 4.23 1.83 14.25
N LEU A 13 3.12 1.09 14.30
CA LEU A 13 1.97 1.32 13.41
C LEU A 13 1.32 2.69 13.65
N CYS A 14 1.37 3.18 14.89
CA CYS A 14 0.85 4.49 15.24
C CYS A 14 1.63 5.60 14.51
N LYS A 15 2.97 5.57 14.55
CA LYS A 15 3.81 6.54 13.83
C LYS A 15 3.65 6.45 12.31
N MET A 16 3.59 5.23 11.76
CA MET A 16 3.30 5.04 10.32
C MET A 16 1.96 5.69 9.94
N ASN A 17 0.93 5.50 10.76
CA ASN A 17 -0.37 6.12 10.55
C ASN A 17 -0.34 7.65 10.66
N GLU A 18 0.43 8.22 11.57
CA GLU A 18 0.56 9.68 11.69
C GLU A 18 1.27 10.31 10.48
N GLU A 19 2.27 9.64 9.92
CA GLU A 19 3.05 10.12 8.78
C GLU A 19 2.28 9.94 7.45
N ILE A 20 1.61 8.80 7.25
CA ILE A 20 0.82 8.54 6.04
C ILE A 20 -0.58 9.18 6.14
N GLY A 21 -1.25 9.03 7.28
CA GLY A 21 -2.66 9.38 7.49
C GLY A 21 -2.97 10.89 7.48
N LYS A 22 -1.94 11.74 7.60
CA LYS A 22 -2.09 13.19 7.34
C LYS A 22 -2.18 13.53 5.86
N SER A 23 -1.77 12.61 4.98
CA SER A 23 -1.63 12.84 3.54
C SER A 23 -2.47 11.86 2.68
N PHE A 24 -2.82 10.67 3.20
CA PHE A 24 -3.49 9.60 2.46
C PHE A 24 -4.44 8.75 3.33
N GLU A 25 -5.44 8.13 2.70
CA GLU A 25 -6.53 7.41 3.38
C GLU A 25 -6.15 5.95 3.69
N VAL A 26 -6.23 5.51 4.96
CA VAL A 26 -6.22 4.08 5.29
C VAL A 26 -7.53 3.44 4.79
N LYS A 27 -7.45 2.25 4.21
CA LYS A 27 -8.61 1.47 3.76
C LYS A 27 -8.68 0.13 4.48
N SER A 28 -9.89 -0.33 4.78
CA SER A 28 -10.07 -1.71 5.19
C SER A 28 -10.02 -2.60 3.96
N CYS A 29 -9.39 -3.77 4.09
CA CYS A 29 -9.37 -4.77 3.03
C CYS A 29 -9.96 -6.08 3.56
N TYR A 30 -10.90 -6.64 2.82
CA TYR A 30 -11.49 -7.94 3.17
C TYR A 30 -11.73 -8.74 1.89
N ASN A 31 -11.19 -9.96 1.84
CA ASN A 31 -11.25 -10.84 0.66
C ASN A 31 -10.82 -10.13 -0.65
N GLY A 32 -9.77 -9.30 -0.56
CA GLY A 32 -9.23 -8.52 -1.69
C GLY A 32 -10.11 -7.37 -2.17
N VAL A 33 -11.17 -7.02 -1.44
CA VAL A 33 -11.99 -5.83 -1.69
C VAL A 33 -11.53 -4.73 -0.74
N SER A 34 -11.14 -3.58 -1.28
CA SER A 34 -10.80 -2.41 -0.48
C SER A 34 -12.02 -1.49 -0.34
N ARG A 35 -12.22 -0.93 0.85
CA ARG A 35 -13.26 0.07 1.10
C ARG A 35 -12.75 1.19 2.00
N ASN A 36 -13.36 2.35 1.83
CA ASN A 36 -13.14 3.47 2.74
C ASN A 36 -13.70 3.11 4.12
N LEU A 37 -13.00 3.56 5.15
CA LEU A 37 -13.45 3.43 6.53
C LEU A 37 -14.71 4.28 6.75
N ASP A 38 -15.69 3.72 7.46
CA ASP A 38 -16.87 4.48 7.89
C ASP A 38 -16.57 5.38 9.10
N GLY A 39 -17.57 6.14 9.57
CA GLY A 39 -17.40 7.07 10.68
C GLY A 39 -17.01 6.42 12.01
N GLU A 40 -17.49 5.19 12.26
CA GLU A 40 -17.13 4.44 13.47
C GLU A 40 -15.69 3.94 13.35
N GLU A 41 -15.33 3.36 12.21
CA GLU A 41 -13.99 2.86 11.92
C GLU A 41 -12.93 3.96 11.97
N LYS A 42 -13.24 5.15 11.46
CA LYS A 42 -12.35 6.33 11.51
C LYS A 42 -12.05 6.80 12.93
N SER A 43 -12.89 6.47 13.90
CA SER A 43 -12.70 6.84 15.31
C SER A 43 -11.85 5.84 16.10
N LYS A 44 -11.58 4.64 15.53
CA LYS A 44 -10.79 3.59 16.18
C LYS A 44 -9.29 3.87 16.03
N GLN A 45 -8.50 3.42 16.99
CA GLN A 45 -7.05 3.34 16.80
C GLN A 45 -6.75 2.35 15.67
N VAL A 46 -5.72 2.63 14.86
CA VAL A 46 -5.44 1.82 13.68
C VAL A 46 -5.07 0.37 14.01
N GLU A 47 -4.45 0.14 15.15
CA GLU A 47 -4.19 -1.22 15.65
C GLU A 47 -5.48 -1.98 15.92
N ASP A 48 -6.46 -1.33 16.54
CA ASP A 48 -7.76 -1.95 16.84
C ASP A 48 -8.53 -2.21 15.56
N LEU A 49 -8.45 -1.28 14.60
CA LEU A 49 -9.01 -1.46 13.27
C LEU A 49 -8.38 -2.65 12.53
N LEU A 50 -7.05 -2.78 12.58
CA LEU A 50 -6.31 -3.90 12.00
C LEU A 50 -6.71 -5.23 12.65
N LYS A 51 -6.77 -5.28 13.98
CA LYS A 51 -7.21 -6.48 14.74
C LYS A 51 -8.65 -6.87 14.39
N TYR A 52 -9.53 -5.89 14.19
CA TYR A 52 -10.94 -6.12 13.87
C TYR A 52 -11.15 -6.59 12.42
N ASN A 53 -10.51 -5.94 11.46
CA ASN A 53 -10.69 -6.23 10.04
C ASN A 53 -9.78 -7.37 9.52
N GLY A 54 -8.72 -7.71 10.25
CA GLY A 54 -7.69 -8.67 9.85
C GLY A 54 -6.72 -8.13 8.80
N GLN A 55 -7.16 -7.25 7.90
CA GLN A 55 -6.31 -6.60 6.91
C GLN A 55 -6.66 -5.14 6.66
N ILE A 56 -5.64 -4.32 6.46
CA ILE A 56 -5.78 -2.92 6.03
C ILE A 56 -4.79 -2.60 4.92
N TYR A 57 -5.19 -1.70 4.03
CA TYR A 57 -4.36 -1.18 2.96
C TYR A 57 -3.91 0.24 3.30
N TYR A 58 -2.60 0.46 3.22
CA TYR A 58 -1.95 1.76 3.35
C TYR A 58 -1.45 2.22 2.00
N PHE A 59 -1.71 3.47 1.66
CA PHE A 59 -1.17 4.07 0.44
C PHE A 59 0.30 4.39 0.61
N PHE A 60 1.08 4.08 -0.43
CA PHE A 60 2.44 4.56 -0.60
C PHE A 60 2.51 5.57 -1.74
N GLY A 61 1.80 5.34 -2.85
CA GLY A 61 1.74 6.24 -3.99
C GLY A 61 0.39 6.23 -4.68
N ILE A 62 -0.06 7.41 -5.10
CA ILE A 62 -1.30 7.59 -5.88
C ILE A 62 -0.94 7.98 -7.31
N ARG A 63 -1.52 7.29 -8.28
CA ARG A 63 -1.40 7.69 -9.69
C ARG A 63 -2.20 8.96 -9.93
N LYS A 64 -1.57 9.93 -10.58
CA LYS A 64 -2.17 11.16 -11.07
C LYS A 64 -1.69 11.36 -12.49
N GLU A 65 -2.56 11.05 -13.44
CA GLU A 65 -2.25 11.05 -14.88
C GLU A 65 -1.04 10.12 -15.17
N GLN A 66 0.07 10.68 -15.67
CA GLN A 66 1.30 9.97 -16.00
C GLN A 66 2.30 9.88 -14.82
N TYR A 67 1.93 10.29 -13.61
CA TYR A 67 2.84 10.31 -12.47
C TYR A 67 2.33 9.47 -11.31
N LEU A 68 3.24 8.83 -10.57
CA LEU A 68 2.98 8.27 -9.24
C LEU A 68 3.48 9.26 -8.19
N CYS A 69 2.57 9.81 -7.39
CA CYS A 69 2.88 10.73 -6.28
C CYS A 69 2.98 9.95 -4.97
N CYS A 70 4.16 9.88 -4.37
CA CYS A 70 4.45 9.04 -3.21
C CYS A 70 4.40 9.79 -1.87
N VAL A 71 4.18 9.05 -0.78
CA VAL A 71 4.12 9.54 0.61
C VAL A 71 5.40 10.20 1.08
N ASN A 72 6.54 9.87 0.47
CA ASN A 72 7.83 10.49 0.75
C ASN A 72 8.02 11.85 0.02
N GLY A 73 7.00 12.33 -0.68
CA GLY A 73 7.03 13.59 -1.43
C GLY A 73 7.62 13.49 -2.85
N GLN A 74 8.14 12.32 -3.23
CA GLN A 74 8.67 12.10 -4.57
C GLN A 74 7.54 11.91 -5.59
N LYS A 75 7.85 12.25 -6.84
CA LYS A 75 6.95 12.06 -7.99
C LYS A 75 7.71 11.34 -9.08
N TYR A 76 7.19 10.19 -9.49
CA TYR A 76 7.81 9.36 -10.50
C TYR A 76 6.98 9.40 -11.77
N LEU A 77 7.63 9.63 -12.92
CA LEU A 77 6.99 9.45 -14.21
C LEU A 77 6.74 7.95 -14.40
N ILE A 78 5.48 7.56 -14.64
CA ILE A 78 5.12 6.19 -14.96
C ILE A 78 5.43 5.97 -16.43
N ASN A 79 6.19 4.93 -16.74
CA ASN A 79 6.36 4.51 -18.11
C ASN A 79 5.75 3.12 -18.30
N ASP A 80 4.57 3.10 -18.94
CA ASP A 80 3.84 1.87 -19.25
C ASP A 80 4.38 1.20 -20.55
N GLU A 81 5.28 1.84 -21.30
CA GLU A 81 5.88 1.32 -22.53
C GLU A 81 7.30 0.77 -22.29
N MET A 82 7.51 -0.53 -22.51
CA MET A 82 8.86 -1.13 -22.44
C MET A 82 9.75 -0.59 -23.58
N ASN A 83 10.59 0.40 -23.28
CA ASN A 83 11.73 0.79 -24.10
C ASN A 83 12.97 0.92 -23.21
N GLU A 84 14.08 0.29 -23.60
CA GLU A 84 15.37 0.25 -22.87
C GLU A 84 15.96 1.63 -22.55
N SER A 85 15.43 2.71 -23.15
CA SER A 85 15.87 4.09 -22.99
C SER A 85 14.99 4.95 -22.08
N SER A 86 14.00 4.37 -21.39
CA SER A 86 13.06 5.17 -20.60
C SER A 86 13.62 5.62 -19.25
N GLN A 87 13.26 6.83 -18.83
CA GLN A 87 13.67 7.44 -17.55
C GLN A 87 12.58 7.36 -16.46
N GLY A 88 11.48 6.66 -16.72
CA GLY A 88 10.35 6.49 -15.78
C GLY A 88 10.48 5.22 -14.94
N ILE A 89 9.59 5.07 -13.96
CA ILE A 89 9.46 3.80 -13.22
C ILE A 89 8.66 2.81 -14.06
N ASN A 90 9.17 1.58 -14.17
CA ASN A 90 8.43 0.49 -14.76
C ASN A 90 7.62 -0.23 -13.68
N MET A 91 6.30 -0.20 -13.82
CA MET A 91 5.38 -0.94 -12.93
C MET A 91 4.82 -2.20 -13.59
N SER A 92 5.26 -2.59 -14.80
CA SER A 92 4.70 -3.71 -15.58
C SER A 92 4.60 -5.03 -14.80
N ASP A 93 5.52 -5.28 -13.87
CA ASP A 93 5.51 -6.50 -13.05
C ASP A 93 4.42 -6.48 -11.96
N ALA A 94 3.93 -5.29 -11.60
CA ALA A 94 2.73 -5.11 -10.77
C ALA A 94 1.43 -5.16 -11.61
N TYR A 95 1.50 -5.20 -12.95
CA TYR A 95 0.35 -5.21 -13.85
C TYR A 95 -0.05 -6.63 -14.27
N ILE A 96 -1.05 -7.19 -13.60
CA ILE A 96 -1.94 -8.21 -14.18
C ILE A 96 -3.40 -7.74 -14.05
N ASN A 97 -3.74 -6.53 -14.50
CA ASN A 97 -5.13 -6.17 -14.85
C ASN A 97 -5.24 -4.77 -15.54
N PRO A 98 -6.30 -4.54 -16.35
CA PRO A 98 -6.52 -3.38 -17.22
C PRO A 98 -7.07 -2.15 -16.46
N TYR A 99 -6.57 -1.86 -15.26
CA TYR A 99 -7.10 -0.78 -14.43
C TYR A 99 -6.39 0.55 -14.74
N GLU A 100 -7.15 1.55 -15.19
CA GLU A 100 -6.63 2.88 -15.54
C GLU A 100 -6.26 3.73 -14.29
N ASP A 101 -6.76 3.36 -13.11
CA ASP A 101 -6.59 4.07 -11.83
C ASP A 101 -6.04 3.15 -10.72
N ILE A 102 -4.73 2.91 -10.74
CA ILE A 102 -4.00 2.06 -9.78
C ILE A 102 -3.24 2.90 -8.76
N ASN A 103 -3.35 2.53 -7.50
CA ASN A 103 -2.53 3.02 -6.40
C ASN A 103 -1.54 1.94 -5.96
N LEU A 104 -0.36 2.38 -5.49
CA LEU A 104 0.66 1.51 -4.92
C LEU A 104 0.69 1.69 -3.40
N GLY A 105 0.90 0.62 -2.66
CA GLY A 105 0.78 0.66 -1.21
C GLY A 105 1.26 -0.60 -0.50
N PHE A 106 0.81 -0.74 0.73
CA PHE A 106 1.13 -1.83 1.63
C PHE A 106 -0.15 -2.51 2.08
N LEU A 107 -0.21 -3.83 1.94
CA LEU A 107 -1.23 -4.65 2.59
C LEU A 107 -0.65 -5.13 3.92
N ILE A 108 -1.25 -4.68 5.02
CA ILE A 108 -0.89 -5.11 6.37
C ILE A 108 -1.93 -6.12 6.82
N SER A 109 -1.49 -7.35 7.07
CA SER A 109 -2.32 -8.43 7.61
C SER A 109 -2.00 -8.65 9.08
N TYR A 110 -3.01 -9.03 9.86
CA TYR A 110 -2.86 -9.36 11.28
C TYR A 110 -3.39 -10.76 11.58
N ASP A 111 -2.58 -11.54 12.27
CA ASP A 111 -2.95 -12.86 12.78
C ASP A 111 -2.32 -13.11 14.16
N ASN A 112 -3.17 -13.30 15.17
CA ASN A 112 -2.78 -13.72 16.52
C ASN A 112 -1.60 -12.93 17.13
N GLY A 113 -1.60 -11.61 17.00
CA GLY A 113 -0.57 -10.72 17.54
C GLY A 113 0.61 -10.46 16.61
N ASN A 114 0.68 -11.15 15.47
CA ASN A 114 1.67 -10.94 14.43
C ASN A 114 1.09 -10.12 13.29
N ILE A 115 1.96 -9.40 12.60
CA ILE A 115 1.66 -8.71 11.35
C ILE A 115 2.56 -9.20 10.22
N ASP A 116 2.02 -9.14 9.00
CA ASP A 116 2.76 -9.30 7.76
C ASP A 116 2.47 -8.11 6.85
N ILE A 117 3.52 -7.48 6.31
CA ILE A 117 3.43 -6.28 5.46
C ILE A 117 3.97 -6.62 4.08
N GLN A 118 3.11 -6.53 3.07
CA GLN A 118 3.43 -6.85 1.69
C GLN A 118 3.26 -5.63 0.80
N PRO A 119 4.06 -5.46 -0.26
CA PRO A 119 3.71 -4.51 -1.32
C PRO A 119 2.38 -4.93 -1.93
N ALA A 120 1.54 -3.95 -2.23
CA ALA A 120 0.21 -4.18 -2.75
C ALA A 120 -0.21 -3.10 -3.74
N ILE A 121 -1.11 -3.46 -4.64
CA ILE A 121 -1.79 -2.54 -5.54
C ILE A 121 -3.26 -2.39 -5.14
N GLU A 122 -3.82 -1.20 -5.36
CA GLU A 122 -5.25 -0.96 -5.28
C GLU A 122 -5.79 -0.34 -6.58
N GLY A 123 -6.63 -1.06 -7.30
CA GLY A 123 -7.23 -0.61 -8.57
C GLY A 123 -8.75 -0.67 -8.61
N GLU A 124 -9.36 0.04 -9.56
CA GLU A 124 -10.81 -0.01 -9.79
C GLU A 124 -11.21 -1.22 -10.65
N ALA A 125 -11.98 -2.15 -10.09
CA ALA A 125 -12.65 -3.20 -10.86
C ALA A 125 -14.11 -2.84 -11.16
N VAL A 126 -14.75 -3.59 -12.07
CA VAL A 126 -16.12 -3.37 -12.62
C VAL A 126 -17.20 -3.02 -11.56
N ARG A 127 -17.04 -3.43 -10.31
CA ARG A 127 -18.03 -3.22 -9.23
C ARG A 127 -17.47 -2.67 -7.92
N CYS A 128 -16.14 -2.66 -7.74
CA CYS A 128 -15.51 -2.28 -6.49
C CYS A 128 -14.01 -2.03 -6.71
N ARG A 129 -13.36 -1.33 -5.76
CA ARG A 129 -11.90 -1.30 -5.72
C ARG A 129 -11.38 -2.59 -5.12
N ARG A 130 -10.31 -3.11 -5.72
CA ARG A 130 -9.65 -4.34 -5.28
C ARG A 130 -8.24 -4.03 -4.83
N CYS A 131 -7.83 -4.73 -3.79
CA CYS A 131 -6.48 -4.69 -3.25
C CYS A 131 -5.87 -6.08 -3.39
N GLU A 132 -4.64 -6.14 -3.90
CA GLU A 132 -3.91 -7.38 -4.12
C GLU A 132 -2.44 -7.20 -3.71
N ALA A 133 -1.92 -8.15 -2.95
CA ALA A 133 -0.49 -8.22 -2.68
C ALA A 133 0.26 -8.64 -3.94
N ILE A 134 1.38 -7.98 -4.21
CA ILE A 134 2.21 -8.24 -5.39
C ILE A 134 3.56 -8.81 -4.97
N GLU A 135 4.23 -9.52 -5.87
CA GLU A 135 5.52 -10.13 -5.55
C GLU A 135 6.66 -9.10 -5.56
N ASP A 136 6.57 -8.15 -6.49
CA ASP A 136 7.53 -7.07 -6.75
C ASP A 136 6.76 -5.81 -7.23
N CYS A 137 7.23 -4.64 -6.84
CA CYS A 137 6.74 -3.34 -7.31
C CYS A 137 7.77 -2.60 -8.19
N GLY A 138 8.65 -3.36 -8.84
CA GLY A 138 9.61 -2.87 -9.82
C GLY A 138 10.63 -1.94 -9.18
N ASP A 139 10.87 -0.81 -9.84
CA ASP A 139 11.90 0.17 -9.43
C ASP A 139 11.68 0.74 -8.01
N LEU A 140 10.45 0.69 -7.50
CA LEU A 140 10.09 1.22 -6.18
C LEU A 140 10.29 0.22 -5.03
N ASN A 141 10.63 -1.03 -5.31
CA ASN A 141 10.72 -2.09 -4.31
C ASN A 141 11.69 -1.75 -3.17
N ASN A 142 12.90 -1.29 -3.51
CA ASN A 142 13.90 -0.90 -2.52
C ASN A 142 13.46 0.32 -1.69
N GLU A 143 12.79 1.28 -2.33
CA GLU A 143 12.32 2.50 -1.67
C GLU A 143 11.18 2.22 -0.70
N MET A 144 10.19 1.43 -1.12
CA MET A 144 9.09 0.99 -0.29
C MET A 144 9.57 0.16 0.90
N LYS A 145 10.53 -0.74 0.67
CA LYS A 145 11.16 -1.52 1.75
C LYS A 145 11.93 -0.63 2.72
N SER A 146 12.70 0.33 2.21
CA SER A 146 13.40 1.32 3.05
C SER A 146 12.40 2.18 3.84
N PHE A 147 11.27 2.55 3.24
CA PHE A 147 10.21 3.28 3.92
C PHE A 147 9.65 2.47 5.11
N ILE A 148 9.27 1.20 4.90
CA ILE A 148 8.76 0.32 5.95
C ILE A 148 9.76 0.13 7.10
N SER A 149 11.05 0.02 6.79
CA SER A 149 12.09 -0.18 7.82
C SER A 149 12.19 0.93 8.87
N LYS A 150 11.65 2.14 8.59
CA LYS A 150 11.67 3.28 9.51
C LYS A 150 10.73 3.12 10.72
N TYR A 151 9.81 2.17 10.63
CA TYR A 151 8.78 1.93 11.65
C TYR A 151 9.02 0.63 12.43
N ILE A 152 10.10 -0.10 12.16
CA ILE A 152 10.51 -1.24 12.98
C ILE A 152 11.21 -0.72 14.24
N LEU A 153 10.84 -1.24 15.42
CA LEU A 153 11.33 -0.81 16.74
C LEU A 153 12.66 -1.47 17.15
#